data_AF-A0AAW0KN15-F1
#
_entry.id   AF-A0AAW0KN15-F1
#
_cell.length_a   1.000
_cell.length_b   1.000
_cell.length_c   1.000
_cell.angle_alpha   90.00
_cell.angle_beta   90.00
_cell.angle_gamma   90.00
#
_symmetry.space_group_name_H-M   'P 1'
#
loop_
_entity.id
_entity.type
_entity.pdbx_description
1 polymer ?
#
loop_
_entity_poly.entity_id
_entity_poly.type
_entity_poly.pdbx_seq_one_letter_code
_entity_poly.pdbx_strand_id
1 'polypeptide(L)'
;MAVPTMLVQDMSLAGRPTTNLSSVMLKSLERYQKCNYGAPEPNVSTREALELSSQQEYLRLKARYEDLQRSQRNLMGEDLGPLSSKDLESLERQLAVSLKLIRSTRTQYMLDQLNDLQRKEHVLNEANKSLKQRLMEGYELQLNPSVNDMGYGRQHAQPQSDFFHPLDCEPTLHIGYPSDQAVSVVTNSAPTLNNYMSGWMP
;
A
#
# COMPACT_ATOMS: atom_id res chain seq x y z
N MET A 1 -10.12 -48.19 61.57
CA MET A 1 -9.44 -49.27 60.81
C MET A 1 -8.18 -48.69 60.21
N ALA A 2 -7.04 -49.03 60.81
CA ALA A 2 -5.71 -48.65 60.39
C ALA A 2 -5.23 -49.66 59.34
N VAL A 3 -4.58 -49.17 58.27
CA VAL A 3 -3.79 -50.01 57.35
C VAL A 3 -2.34 -49.56 57.46
N PRO A 4 -1.37 -50.48 57.57
CA PRO A 4 -0.13 -50.23 58.28
C PRO A 4 0.98 -49.64 57.41
N THR A 5 1.66 -48.67 57.99
CA THR A 5 3.08 -48.36 57.83
C THR A 5 3.93 -49.62 57.96
N MET A 6 4.94 -49.76 57.09
CA MET A 6 6.14 -50.63 57.15
C MET A 6 6.26 -51.54 55.92
N LEU A 7 6.87 -51.03 54.84
CA LEU A 7 7.77 -51.84 54.00
C LEU A 7 8.54 -51.04 52.94
N VAL A 8 9.12 -49.88 53.29
CA VAL A 8 10.31 -49.39 52.57
C VAL A 8 11.29 -48.77 53.57
N GLN A 9 11.65 -49.56 54.58
CA GLN A 9 12.85 -49.36 55.39
C GLN A 9 13.96 -50.16 54.70
N ASP A 10 14.50 -49.64 53.59
CA ASP A 10 15.84 -49.98 53.07
C ASP A 10 16.11 -49.19 51.78
N MET A 11 16.36 -47.90 51.93
CA MET A 11 17.21 -47.13 51.00
C MET A 11 18.01 -46.06 51.76
N SER A 12 18.48 -46.43 52.95
CA SER A 12 19.65 -45.80 53.57
C SER A 12 20.87 -46.46 52.96
N LEU A 13 21.80 -45.68 52.39
CA LEU A 13 23.02 -46.08 51.66
C LEU A 13 22.94 -46.06 50.13
N ALA A 14 22.53 -44.93 49.56
CA ALA A 14 23.04 -44.52 48.25
C ALA A 14 23.38 -43.03 48.32
N GLY A 15 24.67 -42.73 48.27
CA GLY A 15 25.20 -41.37 48.34
C GLY A 15 24.55 -40.48 47.29
N ARG A 16 23.65 -39.60 47.73
CA ARG A 16 23.34 -38.39 46.98
C ARG A 16 24.57 -37.50 47.12
N PRO A 17 25.23 -37.05 46.04
CA PRO A 17 26.09 -35.88 46.15
C PRO A 17 25.18 -34.74 46.57
N THR A 18 25.13 -34.45 47.87
CA THR A 18 24.69 -33.15 48.33
C THR A 18 25.73 -32.19 47.78
N THR A 19 25.49 -31.65 46.59
CA THR A 19 26.16 -30.42 46.17
C THR A 19 25.82 -29.44 47.28
N ASN A 20 26.77 -29.24 48.19
CA ASN A 20 26.70 -28.20 49.20
C ASN A 20 26.76 -26.90 48.41
N LEU A 21 25.60 -26.44 47.92
CA LEU A 21 25.51 -25.14 47.28
C LEU A 21 26.00 -24.15 48.32
N SER A 22 27.02 -23.37 47.96
CA SER A 22 27.59 -22.41 48.90
C SER A 22 26.47 -21.51 49.44
N SER A 23 26.57 -21.08 50.70
CA SER A 23 25.57 -20.20 51.32
C SER A 23 25.27 -18.96 50.44
N VAL A 24 26.25 -18.48 49.69
CA VAL A 24 26.11 -17.38 48.74
C VAL A 24 25.26 -17.78 47.54
N MET A 25 25.46 -18.98 46.98
CA MET A 25 24.68 -19.50 45.87
C MET A 25 23.23 -19.76 46.29
N LEU A 26 23.00 -20.33 47.48
CA LEU A 26 21.66 -20.49 48.07
C LEU A 26 20.95 -19.15 48.29
N LYS A 27 21.64 -18.16 48.88
CA LYS A 27 21.09 -16.80 49.08
C LYS A 27 20.82 -16.09 47.76
N SER A 28 21.64 -16.29 46.75
CA SER A 28 21.40 -15.77 45.41
C SER A 28 20.21 -16.45 44.76
N LEU A 29 20.08 -17.78 44.87
CA LEU A 29 18.90 -18.52 44.38
C LEU A 29 17.63 -18.08 45.10
N GLU A 30 17.68 -17.91 46.42
CA GLU A 30 16.56 -17.45 47.24
C GLU A 30 16.14 -16.02 46.88
N ARG A 31 17.11 -15.13 46.61
CA ARG A 31 16.83 -13.78 46.10
C ARG A 31 16.21 -13.82 44.71
N TYR A 32 16.73 -14.63 43.79
CA TYR A 32 16.12 -14.82 42.47
C TYR A 32 14.70 -15.38 42.57
N GLN A 33 14.47 -16.34 43.46
CA GLN A 33 13.15 -16.91 43.71
C GLN A 33 12.19 -15.88 44.34
N LYS A 34 12.65 -15.04 45.28
CA LYS A 34 11.86 -13.93 45.84
C LYS A 34 11.63 -12.79 44.84
N CYS A 35 12.50 -12.59 43.85
CA CYS A 35 12.31 -11.59 42.79
C CYS A 35 11.38 -12.10 41.68
N ASN A 36 11.32 -13.41 41.44
CA ASN A 36 10.50 -14.02 40.38
C ASN A 36 9.16 -14.60 40.91
N TYR A 37 9.10 -14.95 42.20
CA TYR A 37 7.96 -15.54 42.92
C TYR A 37 7.77 -14.92 44.31
N GLY A 38 8.27 -13.69 44.53
CA GLY A 38 7.89 -12.90 45.70
C GLY A 38 6.37 -12.70 45.72
N ALA A 39 5.83 -12.35 46.89
CA ALA A 39 4.39 -12.17 47.13
C ALA A 39 3.71 -11.59 45.88
N PRO A 40 2.64 -12.22 45.35
CA PRO A 40 2.04 -11.81 44.10
C PRO A 40 1.80 -10.30 44.19
N GLU A 41 2.58 -9.54 43.42
CA GLU A 41 2.31 -8.12 43.25
C GLU A 41 0.84 -8.04 42.89
N PRO A 42 0.02 -7.16 43.52
CA PRO A 42 -1.42 -7.12 43.29
C PRO A 42 -1.78 -6.90 41.81
N ASN A 43 -0.78 -6.54 41.00
CA ASN A 43 -0.84 -6.25 39.59
C ASN A 43 -0.50 -7.46 38.68
N VAL A 44 0.00 -8.59 39.20
CA VAL A 44 0.34 -9.79 38.38
C VAL A 44 -0.92 -10.37 37.74
N SER A 45 -1.99 -10.52 38.53
CA SER A 45 -3.31 -10.95 38.03
C SER A 45 -3.86 -9.98 36.97
N THR A 46 -3.69 -8.66 37.18
CA THR A 46 -4.09 -7.63 36.21
C THR A 46 -3.28 -7.71 34.92
N ARG A 47 -1.97 -7.95 35.02
CA ARG A 47 -1.07 -8.09 33.87
C ARG A 47 -1.37 -9.36 33.08
N GLU A 48 -1.55 -10.49 33.75
CA GLU A 48 -1.94 -11.76 33.13
C GLU A 48 -3.32 -11.62 32.45
N ALA A 49 -4.28 -10.96 33.09
CA ALA A 49 -5.58 -10.67 32.49
C ALA A 49 -5.46 -9.78 31.24
N LEU A 50 -4.56 -8.80 31.24
CA LEU A 50 -4.30 -7.94 30.09
C LEU A 50 -3.61 -8.70 28.93
N GLU A 51 -2.65 -9.56 29.25
CA GLU A 51 -1.97 -10.42 28.28
C GLU A 51 -2.96 -11.42 27.64
N LEU A 52 -3.82 -12.04 28.44
CA LEU A 52 -4.90 -12.92 27.95
C LEU A 52 -5.90 -12.17 27.08
N SER A 53 -6.29 -10.95 27.48
CA SER A 53 -7.17 -10.08 26.69
C SER A 53 -6.54 -9.72 25.34
N SER A 54 -5.25 -9.33 25.34
CA SER A 54 -4.51 -9.02 24.11
C SER A 54 -4.41 -10.23 23.18
N GLN A 55 -4.14 -11.42 23.72
CA GLN A 55 -4.10 -12.66 22.96
C GLN A 55 -5.47 -12.98 22.36
N GLN A 56 -6.55 -12.80 23.12
CA GLN A 56 -7.91 -13.04 22.63
C GLN A 56 -8.28 -12.08 21.50
N GLU A 57 -7.95 -10.80 21.62
CA GLU A 57 -8.15 -9.81 20.56
C GLU A 57 -7.34 -10.15 19.30
N TYR A 58 -6.08 -10.59 19.47
CA TYR A 58 -5.28 -11.07 18.35
C TYR A 58 -5.95 -12.26 17.63
N LEU A 59 -6.46 -13.25 18.38
CA LEU A 59 -7.14 -14.40 17.78
C LEU A 59 -8.43 -14.00 17.05
N ARG A 60 -9.19 -13.04 17.59
CA ARG A 60 -10.37 -12.48 16.91
C ARG A 60 -9.98 -11.78 15.62
N LEU A 61 -8.91 -10.96 15.64
CA LEU A 61 -8.42 -10.27 14.45
C LEU A 61 -7.90 -11.26 13.40
N LYS A 62 -7.15 -12.27 13.83
CA LYS A 62 -6.63 -13.33 12.96
C LYS A 62 -7.77 -14.07 12.25
N ALA A 63 -8.81 -14.46 12.98
CA ALA A 63 -9.97 -15.11 12.38
C ALA A 63 -10.65 -14.23 11.32
N ARG A 64 -10.84 -12.93 11.61
CA ARG A 64 -11.37 -11.97 10.63
C ARG A 64 -10.50 -11.83 9.39
N TYR A 65 -9.17 -11.82 9.57
CA TYR A 65 -8.24 -11.77 8.46
C TYR A 65 -8.32 -13.02 7.58
N GLU A 66 -8.36 -14.21 8.19
CA GLU A 66 -8.48 -15.47 7.45
C GLU A 66 -9.80 -15.56 6.68
N ASP A 67 -10.91 -15.08 7.27
CA ASP A 67 -12.20 -14.99 6.60
C ASP A 67 -12.18 -14.01 5.42
N LEU A 68 -11.53 -12.84 5.59
CA LEU A 68 -11.34 -11.87 4.51
C LEU A 68 -10.49 -12.45 3.38
N GLN A 69 -9.39 -13.14 3.70
CA GLN A 69 -8.51 -13.76 2.72
C GLN A 69 -9.23 -14.89 1.97
N ARG A 70 -10.07 -15.68 2.66
CA ARG A 70 -10.92 -16.69 2.03
C ARG A 70 -11.92 -16.04 1.07
N SER A 71 -12.57 -14.96 1.49
CA SER A 71 -13.48 -14.19 0.63
C SER A 71 -12.79 -13.64 -0.62
N GLN A 72 -11.57 -13.12 -0.48
CA GLN A 72 -10.77 -12.66 -1.62
C GLN A 72 -10.47 -13.78 -2.61
N ARG A 73 -10.04 -14.95 -2.14
CA ARG A 73 -9.81 -16.13 -2.99
C ARG A 73 -11.08 -16.55 -3.73
N ASN A 74 -12.22 -16.59 -3.03
CA ASN A 74 -13.50 -16.88 -3.67
C ASN A 74 -13.83 -15.87 -4.77
N LEU A 75 -13.66 -14.57 -4.54
CA LEU A 75 -13.86 -13.53 -5.55
C LEU A 75 -12.93 -13.68 -6.76
N MET A 76 -11.76 -14.29 -6.59
CA MET A 76 -10.82 -14.64 -7.65
C MET A 76 -11.13 -15.98 -8.33
N GLY A 77 -12.17 -16.70 -7.89
CA GLY A 77 -12.56 -18.00 -8.42
C GLY A 77 -11.75 -19.18 -7.84
N GLU A 78 -11.04 -18.97 -6.74
CA GLU A 78 -10.24 -19.97 -6.04
C GLU A 78 -10.98 -20.54 -4.83
N ASP A 79 -10.57 -21.73 -4.36
CA ASP A 79 -11.10 -22.39 -3.15
C ASP A 79 -12.62 -22.47 -3.04
N LEU A 80 -13.30 -22.67 -4.17
CA LEU A 80 -14.76 -22.64 -4.25
C LEU A 80 -15.47 -23.89 -3.68
N GLY A 81 -14.74 -24.99 -3.49
CA GLY A 81 -15.29 -26.29 -3.06
C GLY A 81 -16.16 -26.27 -1.79
N PRO A 82 -15.83 -25.47 -0.75
CA PRO A 82 -16.64 -25.37 0.46
C PRO A 82 -17.93 -24.55 0.33
N LEU A 83 -18.16 -23.83 -0.76
CA LEU A 83 -19.36 -23.00 -0.94
C LEU A 83 -20.57 -23.86 -1.34
N SER A 84 -21.75 -23.48 -0.83
CA SER A 84 -23.00 -24.07 -1.30
C SER A 84 -23.39 -23.53 -2.69
N SER A 85 -24.32 -24.20 -3.37
CA SER A 85 -24.86 -23.70 -4.65
C SER A 85 -25.43 -22.29 -4.54
N LYS A 86 -26.14 -22.00 -3.44
CA LYS A 86 -26.69 -20.67 -3.16
C LYS A 86 -25.61 -19.61 -2.98
N ASP A 87 -24.51 -19.96 -2.32
CA ASP A 87 -23.40 -19.03 -2.10
C ASP A 87 -22.66 -18.75 -3.41
N LEU A 88 -22.44 -19.79 -4.24
CA LEU A 88 -21.86 -19.65 -5.58
C LEU A 88 -22.71 -18.77 -6.49
N GLU A 89 -24.03 -18.96 -6.51
CA GLU A 89 -24.92 -18.10 -7.28
C GLU A 89 -24.88 -16.65 -6.78
N SER A 90 -24.76 -16.44 -5.46
CA SER A 90 -24.63 -15.10 -4.89
C SER A 90 -23.33 -14.44 -5.31
N LEU A 91 -22.22 -15.19 -5.28
CA LEU A 91 -20.91 -14.75 -5.70
C LEU A 91 -20.90 -14.39 -7.19
N GLU A 92 -21.48 -15.24 -8.04
CA GLU A 92 -21.62 -14.98 -9.47
C GLU A 92 -22.42 -13.70 -9.74
N ARG A 93 -23.58 -13.53 -9.08
CA ARG A 93 -24.38 -12.29 -9.22
C ARG A 93 -23.59 -11.07 -8.79
N GLN A 94 -22.85 -11.14 -7.68
CA GLN A 94 -22.02 -10.04 -7.19
C GLN A 94 -20.94 -9.66 -8.21
N LEU A 95 -20.24 -10.64 -8.77
CA LEU A 95 -19.20 -10.44 -9.79
C LEU A 95 -19.79 -9.90 -11.10
N ALA A 96 -20.95 -10.39 -11.54
CA ALA A 96 -21.61 -9.93 -12.74
C ALA A 96 -22.03 -8.44 -12.64
N VAL A 97 -22.60 -8.05 -11.49
CA VAL A 97 -23.00 -6.66 -11.23
C VAL A 97 -21.79 -5.74 -11.17
N SER A 98 -20.74 -6.11 -10.42
CA SER A 98 -19.54 -5.29 -10.29
C SER A 98 -18.80 -5.15 -11.61
N LEU A 99 -18.67 -6.22 -12.39
CA LEU A 99 -18.05 -6.18 -13.71
C LEU A 99 -18.84 -5.28 -14.67
N LYS A 100 -20.18 -5.36 -14.66
CA LYS A 100 -21.04 -4.47 -15.46
C LYS A 100 -20.80 -3.01 -15.08
N LEU A 101 -20.72 -2.70 -13.79
CA LEU A 101 -20.45 -1.35 -13.30
C LEU A 101 -19.07 -0.85 -13.76
N ILE A 102 -18.01 -1.63 -13.55
CA ILE A 102 -16.65 -1.28 -13.97
C ILE A 102 -16.59 -0.98 -15.47
N ARG A 103 -17.21 -1.83 -16.30
CA ARG A 103 -17.26 -1.64 -17.75
C ARG A 103 -18.03 -0.38 -18.13
N SER A 104 -19.17 -0.14 -17.48
CA SER A 104 -19.98 1.06 -17.71
C SER A 104 -19.19 2.32 -17.35
N THR A 105 -18.58 2.37 -16.17
CA THR A 105 -17.79 3.52 -15.70
C THR A 105 -16.60 3.77 -16.62
N ARG A 106 -15.86 2.72 -17.02
CA ARG A 106 -14.74 2.84 -17.95
C ARG A 106 -15.17 3.37 -19.31
N THR A 107 -16.29 2.86 -19.84
CA THR A 107 -16.83 3.29 -21.13
C THR A 107 -17.26 4.75 -21.07
N GLN A 108 -17.98 5.15 -20.01
CA GLN A 108 -18.40 6.53 -19.83
C GLN A 108 -17.19 7.47 -19.75
N TYR A 109 -16.19 7.12 -18.94
CA TYR A 109 -14.95 7.90 -18.84
C TYR A 109 -14.26 8.08 -20.20
N MET A 110 -14.16 7.01 -21.01
CA MET A 110 -13.58 7.09 -22.35
C MET A 110 -14.38 7.98 -23.30
N LEU A 111 -15.72 7.94 -23.24
CA LEU A 111 -16.59 8.81 -24.02
C LEU A 111 -16.43 10.28 -23.61
N ASP A 112 -16.33 10.55 -22.31
CA ASP A 112 -16.11 11.90 -21.79
C ASP A 112 -14.76 12.46 -22.28
N GLN A 113 -13.69 11.66 -22.20
CA GLN A 113 -12.37 12.03 -22.73
C GLN A 113 -12.40 12.29 -24.24
N LEU A 114 -13.11 11.45 -25.01
CA LEU A 114 -13.27 11.65 -26.45
C LEU A 114 -13.99 12.97 -26.76
N ASN A 115 -15.10 13.24 -26.09
CA ASN A 115 -15.88 14.46 -26.28
C ASN A 115 -15.07 15.71 -25.91
N ASP A 116 -14.26 15.64 -24.84
CA ASP A 116 -13.37 16.73 -24.45
C ASP A 116 -12.32 17.03 -25.50
N LEU A 117 -11.70 15.98 -26.07
CA LEU A 117 -10.72 16.12 -27.12
C LEU A 117 -11.34 16.66 -28.42
N GLN A 118 -12.52 16.18 -28.81
CA GLN A 118 -13.24 16.68 -29.99
C GLN A 118 -13.61 18.16 -29.85
N ARG A 119 -14.02 18.61 -28.65
CA ARG A 119 -14.26 20.03 -28.38
C ARG A 119 -12.99 20.86 -28.51
N LYS A 120 -11.87 20.38 -27.95
CA LYS A 120 -10.56 21.06 -28.07
C LYS A 120 -10.09 21.13 -29.51
N GLU A 121 -10.20 20.03 -30.26
CA GLU A 121 -9.89 19.98 -31.69
C GLU A 121 -10.70 21.02 -32.45
N HIS A 122 -12.02 21.09 -32.23
CA HIS A 122 -12.89 22.05 -32.90
C HIS A 122 -12.46 23.50 -32.64
N VAL A 123 -12.23 23.87 -31.37
CA VAL A 123 -11.78 25.22 -30.99
C VAL A 123 -10.44 25.57 -31.65
N LEU A 124 -9.48 24.64 -31.63
CA LEU A 124 -8.17 24.84 -32.26
C LEU A 124 -8.28 24.97 -33.78
N ASN A 125 -9.18 24.23 -34.41
CA ASN A 125 -9.39 24.29 -35.85
C ASN A 125 -9.98 25.64 -36.26
N GLU A 126 -10.97 26.16 -35.52
CA GLU A 126 -11.54 27.49 -35.75
C GLU A 126 -10.51 28.62 -35.53
N ALA A 127 -9.70 28.52 -34.47
CA ALA A 127 -8.61 29.46 -34.23
C ALA A 127 -7.58 29.43 -35.37
N ASN A 128 -7.18 28.23 -35.83
CA ASN A 128 -6.25 28.07 -36.94
C ASN A 128 -6.80 28.62 -38.26
N LYS A 129 -8.10 28.40 -38.56
CA LYS A 129 -8.76 28.98 -39.74
C LYS A 129 -8.72 30.52 -39.68
N SER A 130 -9.06 31.09 -38.54
CA SER A 130 -9.04 32.55 -38.32
C SER A 130 -7.63 33.14 -38.50
N LEU A 131 -6.60 32.47 -37.99
CA LEU A 131 -5.21 32.89 -38.16
C LEU A 131 -4.75 32.80 -39.63
N LYS A 132 -5.11 31.72 -40.33
CA LYS A 132 -4.82 31.57 -41.77
C LYS A 132 -5.48 32.68 -42.59
N GLN A 133 -6.73 33.03 -42.29
CA GLN A 133 -7.42 34.14 -42.94
C GLN A 133 -6.72 35.48 -42.68
N ARG A 134 -6.33 35.78 -41.44
CA ARG A 134 -5.61 37.02 -41.12
C ARG A 134 -4.24 37.11 -41.78
N LEU A 135 -3.52 35.98 -41.87
CA LEU A 135 -2.26 35.90 -42.60
C LEU A 135 -2.51 36.14 -44.09
N MET A 136 -3.67 35.70 -44.59
CA MET A 136 -4.10 35.89 -45.96
C MET A 136 -4.31 37.36 -46.31
N GLU A 137 -5.13 38.02 -45.50
CA GLU A 137 -5.43 39.44 -45.60
C GLU A 137 -4.16 40.30 -45.41
N GLY A 138 -3.25 39.90 -44.51
CA GLY A 138 -1.99 40.60 -44.29
C GLY A 138 -1.02 40.55 -45.47
N TYR A 139 -0.97 39.46 -46.24
CA TYR A 139 -0.12 39.39 -47.42
C TYR A 139 -0.72 40.17 -48.61
N GLU A 140 -2.05 40.17 -48.77
CA GLU A 140 -2.75 40.95 -49.81
C GLU A 140 -2.52 42.46 -49.63
N LEU A 141 -2.49 42.93 -48.38
CA LEU A 141 -2.15 44.32 -48.04
C LEU A 141 -0.68 44.67 -48.28
N GLN A 142 0.22 43.68 -48.37
CA GLN A 142 1.65 43.90 -48.59
C GLN A 142 2.04 43.84 -50.08
N LEU A 143 1.20 43.23 -50.93
CA LEU A 143 1.37 43.14 -52.39
C LEU A 143 0.73 44.30 -53.17
N ASN A 144 0.04 45.23 -52.49
CA ASN A 144 -0.46 46.48 -53.06
C ASN A 144 0.43 47.69 -52.65
N PRO A 145 1.58 47.94 -53.29
CA PRO A 145 2.26 49.21 -53.15
C PRO A 145 1.60 50.20 -54.12
N SER A 146 0.47 50.79 -53.73
CA SER A 146 0.01 52.01 -54.38
C SER A 146 -0.35 53.11 -53.38
N VAL A 147 0.68 53.94 -53.15
CA VAL A 147 0.65 55.42 -53.17
C VAL A 147 -0.28 56.09 -52.16
N ASN A 148 0.19 56.28 -50.91
CA ASN A 148 0.57 57.59 -50.37
C ASN A 148 0.65 57.64 -48.83
N ASP A 149 1.68 58.36 -48.39
CA ASP A 149 1.76 59.20 -47.19
C ASP A 149 2.11 58.58 -45.83
N MET A 150 3.41 58.70 -45.52
CA MET A 150 3.97 59.36 -44.33
C MET A 150 3.38 59.04 -42.94
N GLY A 151 4.17 58.39 -42.09
CA GLY A 151 3.92 58.38 -40.64
C GLY A 151 4.72 57.34 -39.87
N TYR A 152 5.99 57.62 -39.59
CA TYR A 152 6.78 56.83 -38.64
C TYR A 152 6.18 56.95 -37.24
N GLY A 153 5.62 55.84 -36.72
CA GLY A 153 5.06 55.77 -35.37
C GLY A 153 5.18 54.35 -34.81
N ARG A 154 6.41 53.95 -34.48
CA ARG A 154 6.75 52.65 -33.89
C ARG A 154 6.33 52.67 -32.41
N GLN A 155 5.18 52.09 -32.06
CA GLN A 155 4.86 51.74 -30.67
C GLN A 155 4.84 50.22 -30.51
N HIS A 156 5.98 49.69 -30.03
CA HIS A 156 6.03 48.38 -29.42
C HIS A 156 5.56 48.52 -27.98
N ALA A 157 4.38 47.97 -27.67
CA ALA A 157 4.00 47.65 -26.30
C ALA A 157 3.71 46.15 -26.28
N GLN A 158 4.71 45.40 -25.83
CA GLN A 158 4.65 43.96 -25.58
C GLN A 158 4.30 43.77 -24.10
N PRO A 159 3.13 43.22 -23.73
CA PRO A 159 3.00 42.52 -22.48
C PRO A 159 3.54 41.11 -22.68
N GLN A 160 4.58 40.75 -21.94
CA GLN A 160 5.09 39.38 -21.86
C GLN A 160 3.95 38.48 -21.37
N SER A 161 3.51 37.56 -22.23
CA SER A 161 2.71 36.42 -21.82
C SER A 161 3.65 35.32 -21.34
N ASP A 162 3.56 35.01 -20.04
CA ASP A 162 4.23 33.92 -19.33
C ASP A 162 3.75 32.52 -19.79
N PHE A 163 3.77 32.24 -21.10
CA PHE A 163 3.13 31.04 -21.66
C PHE A 163 4.10 29.93 -22.09
N PHE A 164 5.39 30.04 -21.80
CA PHE A 164 6.35 29.00 -22.17
C PHE A 164 7.13 28.52 -20.94
N HIS A 165 6.60 27.47 -20.31
CA HIS A 165 7.44 26.52 -19.59
C HIS A 165 7.89 25.46 -20.60
N PRO A 166 9.20 25.22 -20.78
CA PRO A 166 9.70 24.05 -21.50
C PRO A 166 9.12 22.79 -20.84
N LEU A 167 8.48 21.93 -21.63
CA LEU A 167 8.13 20.59 -21.17
C LEU A 167 9.45 19.81 -21.08
N ASP A 168 9.83 19.43 -19.86
CA ASP A 168 10.86 18.41 -19.64
C ASP A 168 10.31 17.07 -20.16
N CYS A 169 10.74 16.72 -21.37
CA CYS A 169 10.49 15.41 -21.96
C CYS A 169 11.28 14.36 -21.16
N GLU A 170 10.64 13.73 -20.17
CA GLU A 170 11.14 12.49 -19.57
C GLU A 170 11.28 11.42 -20.67
N PRO A 171 12.47 10.81 -20.85
CA PRO A 171 12.68 9.82 -21.89
C PRO A 171 11.96 8.51 -21.52
N THR A 172 11.01 8.15 -22.38
CA THR A 172 10.39 6.82 -22.55
C THR A 172 11.24 5.68 -21.96
N LEU A 173 10.76 5.11 -20.84
CA LEU A 173 11.28 3.87 -20.24
C LEU A 173 11.37 2.76 -21.29
N HIS A 174 12.59 2.43 -21.71
CA HIS A 174 12.89 1.22 -22.47
C HIS A 174 12.80 0.02 -21.51
N ILE A 175 11.71 -0.74 -21.62
CA ILE A 175 11.60 -2.10 -21.10
C ILE A 175 12.46 -3.01 -21.98
N GLY A 176 13.52 -3.56 -21.40
CA GLY A 176 14.33 -4.62 -21.99
C GLY A 176 15.23 -5.26 -20.95
N TYR A 177 14.91 -6.49 -20.54
CA TYR A 177 15.86 -7.38 -19.87
C TYR A 177 16.96 -7.78 -20.84
N PRO A 178 18.22 -7.94 -20.36
CA PRO A 178 18.85 -9.25 -20.53
C PRO A 178 19.63 -9.75 -19.31
N SER A 179 19.47 -11.07 -19.10
CA SER A 179 20.29 -12.10 -18.45
C SER A 179 21.51 -11.77 -17.57
N ASP A 180 21.51 -12.45 -16.41
CA ASP A 180 22.62 -13.09 -15.69
C ASP A 180 24.05 -12.59 -15.91
N GLN A 181 24.63 -12.04 -14.84
CA GLN A 181 25.94 -12.50 -14.36
C GLN A 181 26.12 -12.14 -12.89
N ALA A 182 26.43 -13.18 -12.10
CA ALA A 182 26.87 -13.08 -10.72
C ALA A 182 28.14 -12.22 -10.59
N VAL A 183 28.28 -11.49 -9.48
CA VAL A 183 29.42 -11.53 -8.55
C VAL A 183 29.13 -10.60 -7.35
N SER A 184 29.39 -11.15 -6.17
CA SER A 184 29.31 -10.63 -4.82
C SER A 184 30.01 -9.29 -4.55
N VAL A 185 29.38 -8.39 -3.78
CA VAL A 185 30.00 -7.68 -2.63
C VAL A 185 28.91 -7.34 -1.60
N VAL A 186 29.16 -7.74 -0.35
CA VAL A 186 28.37 -7.44 0.86
C VAL A 186 28.71 -6.03 1.36
N THR A 187 27.72 -5.18 1.63
CA THR A 187 27.77 -4.16 2.69
C THR A 187 26.37 -3.86 3.23
N ASN A 188 26.25 -3.90 4.56
CA ASN A 188 25.07 -3.67 5.37
C ASN A 188 24.47 -2.26 5.25
N SER A 189 23.14 -2.12 5.23
CA SER A 189 22.35 -1.23 6.11
C SER A 189 20.85 -1.29 5.78
N ALA A 190 20.03 -1.05 6.81
CA ALA A 190 18.62 -1.42 6.99
C ALA A 190 17.61 -0.52 6.21
N PRO A 191 16.29 -0.79 6.30
CA PRO A 191 15.31 -0.56 5.23
C PRO A 191 14.75 0.86 5.19
N THR A 192 14.60 1.41 3.98
CA THR A 192 13.89 2.66 3.73
C THR A 192 12.47 2.40 3.25
N LEU A 193 11.55 2.64 4.19
CA LEU A 193 10.16 3.10 4.07
C LEU A 193 9.42 2.88 2.73
N ASN A 194 8.38 2.04 2.83
CA ASN A 194 7.22 2.01 1.94
C ASN A 194 6.73 3.44 1.63
N ASN A 195 6.83 3.84 0.36
CA ASN A 195 6.17 5.02 -0.15
C ASN A 195 5.12 4.58 -1.19
N TYR A 196 3.98 4.12 -0.69
CA TYR A 196 2.81 3.85 -1.52
C TYR A 196 1.60 4.58 -0.93
N MET A 197 0.95 5.36 -1.81
CA MET A 197 -0.42 5.88 -1.71
C MET A 197 -0.64 7.13 -0.85
N SER A 198 -0.36 8.29 -1.44
CA SER A 198 -1.10 9.53 -1.13
C SER A 198 -1.76 9.99 -2.42
N GLY A 199 -3.05 9.69 -2.59
CA GLY A 199 -3.76 9.98 -3.83
C GLY A 199 -5.15 9.37 -3.93
N TRP A 200 -5.94 9.48 -2.86
CA TRP A 200 -7.38 9.23 -2.90
C TRP A 200 -8.06 10.23 -1.96
N MET A 201 -8.46 11.38 -2.49
CA MET A 201 -9.73 12.00 -2.12
C MET A 201 -10.31 12.67 -3.37
N PRO A 202 -11.65 12.71 -3.53
CA PRO A 202 -12.28 13.77 -4.31
C PRO A 202 -12.08 15.14 -3.64
#